data_AF-A0A7J4ZW25-F1
#
_entry.id   AF-A0A7J4ZW25-F1
#
_cell.length_a   1.000
_cell.length_b   1.000
_cell.length_c   1.000
_cell.angle_alpha   90.00
_cell.angle_beta   90.00
_cell.angle_gamma   90.00
#
_symmetry.space_group_name_H-M   'P 1'
#
loop_
_entity.id
_entity.type
_entity.pdbx_description
1 polymer ?
#
loop_
_entity_poly.entity_id
_entity_poly.type
_entity_poly.pdbx_seq_one_letter_code
_entity_poly.pdbx_strand_id
1 'polypeptide(L)'
;MKGKSSIFVITAVLMVSVAVTAFAAPGRGGSGGWGMGSPYQRMYNPATVETVSGEVISVDRITPMKRMGAGIHIQLKTNRETVSVHLGPAWYIERQDARIEKGDTIEVKGSRVAVSGKPAIIAAEVKKGDALLKLRDESGIPVWSGWRR
;
A
#
# COMPACT_ATOMS: atom_id res chain seq x y z
N MET A 1 77.06 36.68 -8.03
CA MET A 1 77.53 35.75 -6.97
C MET A 1 77.11 36.30 -5.60
N LYS A 2 76.79 35.41 -4.64
CA LYS A 2 75.97 35.56 -3.41
C LYS A 2 74.49 35.26 -3.70
N GLY A 3 73.79 34.33 -3.06
CA GLY A 3 74.04 33.45 -1.92
C GLY A 3 72.67 32.88 -1.51
N LYS A 4 72.62 31.58 -1.22
CA LYS A 4 71.43 30.71 -1.08
C LYS A 4 70.53 31.06 0.12
N SER A 5 69.22 30.80 0.02
CA SER A 5 68.50 29.87 0.92
C SER A 5 66.99 29.81 0.61
N SER A 6 66.49 28.58 0.46
CA SER A 6 65.08 28.23 0.34
C SER A 6 64.37 28.31 1.70
N ILE A 7 63.12 28.79 1.74
CA ILE A 7 62.20 28.54 2.85
C ILE A 7 60.89 27.99 2.27
N PHE A 8 60.63 26.73 2.61
CA PHE A 8 59.35 26.04 2.47
C PHE A 8 58.30 26.75 3.32
N VAL A 9 57.12 27.07 2.75
CA VAL A 9 55.91 27.26 3.56
C VAL A 9 54.80 26.40 2.97
N ILE A 10 54.45 25.41 3.78
CA ILE A 10 53.58 24.28 3.53
C ILE A 10 52.15 24.79 3.35
N THR A 11 51.55 24.48 2.20
CA THR A 11 50.13 24.71 1.94
C THR A 11 49.31 23.71 2.76
N ALA A 12 48.80 24.14 3.91
CA ALA A 12 47.86 23.36 4.69
C ALA A 12 46.46 23.46 4.06
N VAL A 13 46.18 22.59 3.07
CA VAL A 13 44.82 22.38 2.57
C VAL A 13 44.07 21.55 3.61
N LEU A 14 43.30 22.23 4.46
CA LEU A 14 42.41 21.57 5.41
C LEU A 14 41.18 21.05 4.65
N MET A 15 41.27 19.85 4.07
CA MET A 15 40.09 19.13 3.61
C MET A 15 39.27 18.69 4.82
N VAL A 16 38.27 19.50 5.18
CA VAL A 16 37.24 19.07 6.12
C VAL A 16 36.26 18.18 5.34
N SER A 17 36.52 16.89 5.35
CA SER A 17 35.58 15.87 4.90
C SER A 17 34.45 15.78 5.92
N VAL A 18 33.35 16.49 5.67
CA VAL A 18 32.09 16.26 6.38
C VAL A 18 31.57 14.89 5.94
N ALA A 19 31.85 13.87 6.75
CA ALA A 19 31.22 12.56 6.59
C ALA A 19 29.73 12.72 6.91
N VAL A 20 28.90 12.83 5.87
CA VAL A 20 27.45 12.71 6.00
C VAL A 20 27.20 11.27 6.42
N THR A 21 27.04 11.04 7.72
CA THR A 21 26.44 9.80 8.21
C THR A 21 24.98 9.84 7.78
N ALA A 22 24.71 9.30 6.60
CA ALA A 22 23.38 8.92 6.21
C ALA A 22 22.90 7.90 7.25
N PHE A 23 22.21 8.37 8.28
CA PHE A 23 21.32 7.51 9.05
C PHE A 23 20.30 6.98 8.05
N ALA A 24 20.55 5.77 7.55
CA ALA A 24 19.51 4.96 6.96
C ALA A 24 18.43 4.82 8.04
N ALA A 25 17.37 5.63 7.91
CA ALA A 25 16.17 5.44 8.70
C ALA A 25 15.76 3.97 8.57
N PRO A 26 15.35 3.27 9.65
CA PRO A 26 14.86 1.91 9.57
C PRO A 26 13.87 1.80 8.40
N GLY A 27 14.21 0.95 7.44
CA GLY A 27 13.67 1.03 6.08
C GLY A 27 12.16 1.22 6.03
N ARG A 28 11.72 2.31 5.40
CA ARG A 28 10.39 2.41 4.77
C ARG A 28 10.35 1.56 3.49
N GLY A 29 10.80 0.31 3.58
CA GLY A 29 10.89 -0.67 2.49
C GLY A 29 9.93 -1.83 2.71
N GLY A 30 8.73 -1.57 3.22
CA GLY A 30 7.71 -2.59 3.49
C GLY A 30 6.35 -2.18 2.94
N SER A 31 5.44 -3.14 2.84
CA SER A 31 4.04 -3.02 2.40
C SER A 31 3.17 -1.99 3.15
N GLY A 32 3.73 -1.18 4.05
CA GLY A 32 3.01 -0.15 4.80
C GLY A 32 1.92 -0.72 5.71
N GLY A 33 2.12 -1.93 6.25
CA GLY A 33 1.13 -2.65 7.06
C GLY A 33 0.07 -3.41 6.26
N TRP A 34 0.16 -3.42 4.93
CA TRP A 34 -0.77 -4.14 4.06
C TRP A 34 -0.32 -5.55 3.67
N GLY A 35 0.92 -5.95 3.98
CA GLY A 35 1.52 -7.20 3.49
C GLY A 35 1.32 -8.42 4.39
N MET A 36 1.88 -9.54 3.94
CA MET A 36 1.89 -10.82 4.67
C MET A 36 2.32 -10.66 6.13
N GLY A 37 1.59 -11.31 7.04
CA GLY A 37 1.87 -11.28 8.47
C GLY A 37 1.47 -9.98 9.19
N SER A 38 0.88 -9.01 8.50
CA SER A 38 0.38 -7.79 9.15
C SER A 38 -0.89 -8.07 9.98
N PRO A 39 -1.18 -7.24 11.00
CA PRO A 39 -2.46 -7.32 11.73
C PRO A 39 -3.67 -7.22 10.81
N TYR A 40 -3.56 -6.41 9.76
CA TYR A 40 -4.63 -6.22 8.78
C TYR A 40 -4.85 -7.49 7.93
N GLN A 41 -3.78 -8.15 7.48
CA GLN A 41 -3.88 -9.40 6.71
C GLN A 41 -4.55 -10.51 7.54
N ARG A 42 -4.26 -10.61 8.83
CA ARG A 42 -4.88 -11.60 9.74
C ARG A 42 -6.39 -11.42 9.93
N MET A 43 -6.96 -10.29 9.51
CA MET A 43 -8.41 -10.11 9.55
C MET A 43 -9.11 -10.89 8.45
N TYR A 44 -8.44 -11.17 7.33
CA TYR A 44 -9.04 -11.93 6.24
C TYR A 44 -9.38 -13.33 6.72
N ASN A 45 -10.66 -13.70 6.59
CA ASN A 45 -11.17 -15.00 6.97
C ASN A 45 -11.72 -15.73 5.74
N PRO A 46 -11.04 -16.80 5.25
CA PRO A 46 -11.51 -17.58 4.11
C PRO A 46 -12.93 -18.14 4.28
N ALA A 47 -13.35 -18.44 5.51
CA ALA A 47 -14.69 -18.97 5.80
C ALA A 47 -15.81 -17.93 5.64
N THR A 48 -15.48 -16.65 5.52
CA THR A 48 -16.47 -15.57 5.30
C THR A 48 -16.35 -14.97 3.90
N VAL A 49 -15.68 -15.68 2.98
CA VAL A 49 -15.58 -15.24 1.59
C VAL A 49 -16.93 -15.36 0.91
N GLU A 50 -17.36 -14.25 0.34
CA GLU A 50 -18.58 -14.14 -0.45
C GLU A 50 -18.31 -13.35 -1.73
N THR A 51 -19.25 -13.46 -2.67
CA THR A 51 -19.29 -12.65 -3.88
C THR A 51 -20.50 -11.73 -3.83
N VAL A 52 -20.27 -10.43 -3.99
CA VAL A 52 -21.31 -9.40 -4.04
C VAL A 52 -21.13 -8.54 -5.28
N SER A 53 -22.25 -8.12 -5.87
CA SER A 53 -22.26 -7.23 -7.03
C SER A 53 -23.04 -5.97 -6.71
N GLY A 54 -22.62 -4.84 -7.26
CA GLY A 54 -23.24 -3.56 -6.97
C GLY A 54 -22.61 -2.38 -7.70
N GLU A 55 -23.13 -1.20 -7.40
CA GLU A 55 -22.66 0.06 -7.92
C GLU A 55 -21.70 0.74 -6.95
N VAL A 56 -20.56 1.23 -7.43
CA VAL A 56 -19.62 2.02 -6.65
C VAL A 56 -20.18 3.42 -6.44
N ILE A 57 -20.50 3.77 -5.19
CA ILE A 57 -21.08 5.10 -4.89
C ILE A 57 -20.04 6.11 -4.39
N SER A 58 -18.90 5.64 -3.87
CA SER A 58 -17.73 6.46 -3.54
C SER A 58 -16.43 5.66 -3.61
N VAL A 59 -15.33 6.37 -3.85
CA VAL A 59 -13.96 5.85 -3.79
C VAL A 59 -13.18 6.77 -2.84
N ASP A 60 -12.74 6.23 -1.72
CA ASP A 60 -12.17 6.97 -0.60
C ASP A 60 -10.74 6.50 -0.31
N ARG A 61 -9.84 7.47 -0.12
CA ARG A 61 -8.48 7.20 0.32
C ARG A 61 -8.40 7.30 1.84
N ILE A 62 -8.28 6.17 2.53
CA ILE A 62 -8.32 6.14 4.00
C ILE A 62 -7.19 5.31 4.60
N THR A 63 -6.96 5.47 5.91
CA THR A 63 -5.98 4.69 6.67
C THR A 63 -6.70 3.81 7.69
N PRO A 64 -6.89 2.51 7.42
CA PRO A 64 -7.75 1.64 8.24
C PRO A 64 -7.27 1.40 9.66
N MET A 65 -5.95 1.40 9.87
CA MET A 65 -5.31 1.15 11.16
C MET A 65 -4.21 2.17 11.43
N LYS A 66 -3.96 2.48 12.71
CA LYS A 66 -2.84 3.34 13.10
C LYS A 66 -1.52 2.79 12.55
N ARG A 67 -0.66 3.67 12.04
CA ARG A 67 0.65 3.36 11.46
C ARG A 67 0.62 2.55 10.14
N MET A 68 -0.56 2.40 9.53
CA MET A 68 -0.69 1.82 8.19
C MET A 68 -0.56 2.90 7.10
N GLY A 69 -0.13 2.52 5.91
CA GLY A 69 -0.19 3.37 4.73
C GLY A 69 -1.63 3.56 4.25
N ALA A 70 -1.88 4.64 3.50
CA ALA A 70 -3.20 4.88 2.90
C ALA A 70 -3.62 3.73 1.98
N GLY A 71 -4.91 3.37 2.03
CA GLY A 71 -5.57 2.42 1.16
C GLY A 71 -6.72 3.04 0.38
N ILE A 72 -7.14 2.35 -0.67
CA ILE A 72 -8.35 2.67 -1.42
C ILE A 72 -9.48 1.80 -0.92
N HIS A 73 -10.54 2.47 -0.49
CA HIS A 73 -11.79 1.88 -0.04
C HIS A 73 -12.89 2.36 -0.98
N ILE A 74 -13.89 1.53 -1.18
CA ILE A 74 -15.08 1.93 -1.94
C ILE A 74 -16.31 1.67 -1.10
N GLN A 75 -17.33 2.48 -1.29
CA GLN A 75 -18.68 2.16 -0.83
C GLN A 75 -19.40 1.48 -1.99
N LEU A 76 -19.77 0.22 -1.80
CA LEU A 76 -20.48 -0.57 -2.80
C LEU A 76 -21.95 -0.67 -2.40
N LYS A 77 -22.83 -0.13 -3.23
CA LYS A 77 -24.27 -0.27 -3.09
C LYS A 77 -24.71 -1.56 -3.76
N THR A 78 -25.05 -2.55 -2.95
CA THR A 78 -25.65 -3.82 -3.38
C THR A 78 -27.18 -3.72 -3.37
N ASN A 79 -27.86 -4.80 -3.73
CA ASN A 79 -29.31 -4.92 -3.58
C ASN A 79 -29.79 -5.00 -2.11
N ARG A 80 -28.89 -5.35 -1.17
CA ARG A 80 -29.24 -5.55 0.25
C ARG A 80 -28.79 -4.40 1.14
N GLU A 81 -27.62 -3.85 0.87
CA GLU A 81 -26.96 -2.88 1.73
C GLU A 81 -25.92 -2.06 0.97
N THR A 82 -25.43 -1.00 1.62
CA THR A 82 -24.19 -0.34 1.23
C THR A 82 -23.07 -0.83 2.15
N VAL A 83 -22.05 -1.46 1.57
CA VAL A 83 -20.94 -2.07 2.31
C VAL A 83 -19.61 -1.41 1.92
N SER A 84 -18.72 -1.25 2.91
CA SER A 84 -17.36 -0.76 2.64
C SER A 84 -16.51 -1.92 2.11
N VAL A 85 -15.84 -1.72 0.99
CA VAL A 85 -14.95 -2.71 0.38
C VAL A 85 -13.53 -2.15 0.39
N HIS A 86 -12.62 -2.91 0.98
CA HIS A 86 -11.22 -2.52 1.12
C HIS A 86 -10.39 -3.18 0.02
N LEU A 87 -9.92 -2.38 -0.93
CA LEU A 87 -9.21 -2.90 -2.09
C LEU A 87 -7.76 -3.23 -1.75
N GLY A 88 -7.05 -2.27 -1.15
CA GLY A 88 -5.63 -2.45 -0.85
C GLY A 88 -4.92 -1.13 -0.68
N PRO A 89 -3.57 -1.15 -0.61
CA PRO A 89 -2.78 0.05 -0.47
C PRO A 89 -2.93 0.95 -1.70
N ALA A 90 -3.03 2.26 -1.47
CA ALA A 90 -3.31 3.20 -2.54
C ALA A 90 -2.22 3.23 -3.61
N TRP A 91 -0.96 3.10 -3.20
CA TRP A 91 0.18 3.04 -4.13
C TRP A 91 0.10 1.86 -5.12
N TYR A 92 -0.62 0.78 -4.77
CA TYR A 92 -0.82 -0.39 -5.62
C TYR A 92 -2.05 -0.21 -6.51
N ILE A 93 -3.18 0.19 -5.92
CA ILE A 93 -4.46 0.34 -6.62
C ILE A 93 -4.39 1.43 -7.69
N GLU A 94 -3.73 2.56 -7.41
CA GLU A 94 -3.63 3.70 -8.34
C GLU A 94 -2.75 3.41 -9.57
N ARG A 95 -2.01 2.29 -9.56
CA ARG A 95 -1.15 1.85 -10.67
C ARG A 95 -1.80 0.80 -11.56
N GLN A 96 -3.01 0.36 -11.23
CA GLN A 96 -3.72 -0.64 -12.02
C GLN A 96 -4.37 0.05 -13.23
N ASP A 97 -4.35 -0.63 -14.38
CA ASP A 97 -5.00 -0.14 -15.59
C ASP A 97 -6.53 -0.10 -15.43
N ALA A 98 -7.07 -1.10 -14.73
CA ALA A 98 -8.48 -1.18 -14.38
C ALA A 98 -8.80 -0.21 -13.22
N ARG A 99 -9.10 1.04 -13.58
CA ARG A 99 -9.57 2.04 -12.62
C ARG A 99 -11.00 1.75 -12.18
N ILE A 100 -11.20 1.81 -10.87
CA ILE A 100 -12.52 1.72 -10.23
C ILE A 100 -12.93 3.14 -9.84
N GLU A 101 -14.08 3.56 -10.32
CA GLU A 101 -14.59 4.91 -10.23
C GLU A 101 -16.05 4.89 -9.76
N LYS A 102 -16.55 6.03 -9.30
CA LYS A 102 -17.95 6.18 -8.93
C LYS A 102 -18.85 5.95 -10.15
N GLY A 103 -19.92 5.17 -9.95
CA GLY A 103 -20.88 4.78 -10.99
C GLY A 103 -20.54 3.44 -11.66
N ASP A 104 -19.36 2.88 -11.40
CA ASP A 104 -19.02 1.55 -11.93
C ASP A 104 -19.90 0.47 -11.32
N THR A 105 -20.36 -0.45 -12.16
CA THR A 105 -20.91 -1.73 -11.69
C THR A 105 -19.80 -2.76 -11.64
N ILE A 106 -19.57 -3.34 -10.46
CA ILE A 106 -18.51 -4.31 -10.22
C ILE A 106 -19.04 -5.54 -9.48
N GLU A 107 -18.31 -6.64 -9.62
CA GLU A 107 -18.44 -7.83 -8.78
C GLU A 107 -17.19 -7.93 -7.89
N VAL A 108 -17.39 -8.13 -6.61
CA VAL A 108 -16.33 -8.24 -5.60
C VAL A 108 -16.43 -9.62 -4.96
N LYS A 109 -15.34 -10.37 -5.02
CA LYS A 109 -15.14 -11.57 -4.20
C LYS A 109 -14.20 -11.22 -3.06
N GLY A 110 -14.60 -11.45 -1.82
CA GLY A 110 -13.77 -11.10 -0.67
C GLY A 110 -14.32 -11.56 0.67
N SER A 111 -13.53 -11.41 1.72
CA SER A 111 -13.87 -11.84 3.07
C SER A 111 -14.68 -10.75 3.79
N ARG A 112 -15.90 -11.09 4.22
CA ARG A 112 -16.72 -10.23 5.07
C ARG A 112 -16.24 -10.28 6.52
N VAL A 113 -15.91 -9.11 7.07
CA VAL A 113 -15.30 -8.95 8.40
C VAL A 113 -15.79 -7.66 9.06
N ALA A 114 -15.44 -7.46 10.33
CA ALA A 114 -15.64 -6.18 11.01
C ALA A 114 -14.30 -5.45 11.17
N VAL A 115 -14.18 -4.24 10.61
CA VAL A 115 -13.01 -3.37 10.78
C VAL A 115 -13.41 -2.19 11.66
N SER A 116 -12.75 -2.06 12.82
CA SER A 116 -13.10 -1.04 13.82
C SER A 116 -14.58 -1.05 14.22
N GLY A 117 -15.17 -2.26 14.34
CA GLY A 117 -16.57 -2.45 14.71
C GLY A 117 -17.59 -2.21 13.59
N LYS A 118 -17.16 -1.90 12.36
CA LYS A 118 -18.04 -1.69 11.21
C LYS A 118 -17.91 -2.83 10.19
N PRO A 119 -19.01 -3.30 9.57
CA PRO A 119 -18.94 -4.29 8.50
C PRO A 119 -18.13 -3.78 7.30
N ALA A 120 -17.26 -4.64 6.77
CA ALA A 120 -16.49 -4.39 5.57
C ALA A 120 -16.18 -5.70 4.84
N ILE A 121 -15.85 -5.59 3.56
CA ILE A 121 -15.34 -6.70 2.75
C ILE A 121 -13.88 -6.41 2.41
N ILE A 122 -12.97 -7.32 2.77
CA ILE A 122 -11.59 -7.27 2.29
C ILE A 122 -11.55 -8.00 0.95
N ALA A 123 -11.37 -7.27 -0.15
CA ALA A 123 -11.48 -7.81 -1.50
C ALA A 123 -10.31 -8.76 -1.83
N ALA A 124 -10.62 -9.95 -2.35
CA ALA A 124 -9.63 -10.82 -2.97
C ALA A 124 -9.56 -10.57 -4.47
N GLU A 125 -10.71 -10.37 -5.11
CA GLU A 125 -10.85 -10.12 -6.54
C GLU A 125 -11.93 -9.06 -6.78
N VAL A 126 -11.70 -8.20 -7.77
CA VAL A 126 -12.70 -7.25 -8.27
C VAL A 126 -12.81 -7.40 -9.78
N LYS A 127 -14.02 -7.62 -10.27
CA LYS A 127 -14.33 -7.71 -11.70
C LYS A 127 -15.13 -6.48 -12.14
N LYS A 128 -14.66 -5.81 -13.19
CA LYS A 128 -15.32 -4.67 -13.84
C LYS A 128 -15.37 -4.95 -15.35
N GLY A 129 -16.54 -5.31 -15.87
CA GLY A 129 -16.66 -5.81 -17.25
C GLY A 129 -15.76 -7.03 -17.45
N ASP A 130 -14.84 -6.94 -18.41
CA ASP A 130 -13.86 -8.00 -18.71
C ASP A 130 -12.56 -7.90 -17.88
N ALA A 131 -12.35 -6.78 -17.19
CA ALA A 131 -11.18 -6.60 -16.35
C ALA A 131 -11.34 -7.35 -15.02
N LEU A 132 -10.33 -8.15 -14.66
CA LEU A 132 -10.22 -8.82 -13.37
C LEU A 132 -9.00 -8.31 -12.62
N LEU A 133 -9.23 -7.63 -11.50
CA LEU A 133 -8.20 -7.20 -10.59
C LEU A 133 -8.05 -8.22 -9.45
N LYS A 134 -6.98 -9.02 -9.49
CA LYS A 134 -6.63 -9.96 -8.41
C LYS A 134 -5.77 -9.26 -7.37
N LEU A 135 -6.25 -9.23 -6.14
CA LEU A 135 -5.66 -8.48 -5.01
C LEU A 135 -5.05 -9.41 -3.97
N ARG A 136 -5.68 -10.55 -3.70
CA ARG A 136 -5.26 -11.53 -2.70
C ARG A 136 -5.47 -12.95 -3.23
N ASP A 137 -4.71 -13.89 -2.69
CA ASP A 137 -4.97 -15.32 -2.90
C ASP A 137 -6.08 -15.85 -1.96
N GLU A 138 -6.34 -17.15 -2.04
CA GLU A 138 -7.38 -17.83 -1.25
C GLU A 138 -7.12 -17.77 0.26
N SER A 139 -5.84 -17.65 0.66
CA SER A 139 -5.41 -17.50 2.06
C SER A 139 -5.39 -16.03 2.51
N GLY A 140 -5.84 -15.10 1.65
CA GLY A 140 -5.83 -13.67 1.94
C GLY A 140 -4.43 -13.03 1.86
N ILE A 141 -3.43 -13.74 1.35
CA ILE A 141 -2.08 -13.19 1.17
C ILE A 141 -2.15 -12.20 -0.01
N PRO A 142 -1.80 -10.93 0.20
CA PRO A 142 -1.90 -9.96 -0.87
C PRO A 142 -0.78 -10.08 -1.88
N VAL A 143 -1.11 -9.84 -3.16
CA VAL A 143 -0.15 -9.89 -4.28
C VAL A 143 0.99 -8.88 -4.15
N TRP A 144 0.78 -7.81 -3.37
CA TRP A 144 1.83 -6.83 -3.06
C TRP A 144 2.77 -7.24 -1.92
N SER A 145 2.61 -8.41 -1.31
CA SER A 145 3.48 -8.86 -0.20
C SER A 145 4.94 -9.09 -0.61
N GLY A 146 5.22 -9.24 -1.91
CA GLY A 146 6.57 -9.33 -2.47
C GLY A 146 7.02 -8.10 -3.27
N TRP A 147 6.23 -7.03 -3.29
CA TRP A 147 6.49 -5.85 -4.11
C TRP A 147 7.60 -5.00 -3.47
N ARG A 148 8.77 -4.94 -4.13
CA ARG A 148 10.05 -4.37 -3.65
C ARG A 148 10.74 -5.16 -2.54
N ARG A 149 11.08 -6.42 -2.80
CA ARG A 149 12.39 -6.91 -2.35
C ARG A 149 13.49 -6.26 -3.18
#